data_AF-A0A841DSM5-F1
#
_entry.id   AF-A0A841DSM5-F1
#
_cell.length_a   1.000
_cell.length_b   1.000
_cell.length_c   1.000
_cell.angle_alpha   90.00
_cell.angle_beta   90.00
_cell.angle_gamma   90.00
#
_symmetry.space_group_name_H-M   'P 1'
#
loop_
_entity.id
_entity.type
_entity.pdbx_description
1 polymer ?
#
loop_
_entity_poly.entity_id
_entity_poly.type
_entity_poly.pdbx_seq_one_letter_code
_entity_poly.pdbx_strand_id
1 'polypeptide(L)'
;MKPDALGGATSVVDGKLAGDFCMHLAGFVNSEVQLNFTPNFENTIYGAELARRHVGAEADAFSWYKWPITDGASCQARLVELAPRIASRGEIKLVEIVQCVSLALGFEETMSTEHVLSVEDYMAFYRYTNRPDLHPRMQDYLVGKRVRLIMMCGQQENSALQAMKTFLRRVMLHHTGKSNGGNWIHVTNPDVPNYPELLRLYAGL
;
A
#
# COMPACT_ATOMS: atom_id res chain seq x y z
N MET A 1 14.72 9.76 1.13
CA MET A 1 13.42 9.41 0.52
C MET A 1 13.56 8.05 -0.13
N LYS A 2 12.54 7.19 -0.06
CA LYS A 2 12.64 5.76 -0.39
C LYS A 2 11.45 5.33 -1.23
N PRO A 3 11.55 4.24 -2.01
CA PRO A 3 10.42 3.72 -2.78
C PRO A 3 9.31 3.20 -1.87
N ASP A 4 8.07 3.56 -2.15
CA ASP A 4 6.90 3.20 -1.33
C ASP A 4 5.99 2.14 -1.96
N ALA A 5 6.33 1.65 -3.16
CA ALA A 5 5.59 0.56 -3.79
C ALA A 5 6.49 -0.38 -4.61
N LEU A 6 6.41 -1.67 -4.32
CA LEU A 6 6.79 -2.76 -5.22
C LEU A 6 5.54 -3.56 -5.54
N GLY A 7 4.78 -3.19 -6.57
CA GLY A 7 3.71 -4.01 -7.11
C GLY A 7 4.17 -4.67 -8.40
N GLY A 8 3.97 -5.98 -8.57
CA GLY A 8 4.12 -6.60 -9.88
C GLY A 8 3.13 -5.95 -10.84
N ALA A 9 3.59 -5.42 -11.98
CA ALA A 9 2.78 -4.58 -12.88
C ALA A 9 1.52 -5.27 -13.46
N THR A 10 1.38 -6.58 -13.24
CA THR A 10 0.30 -7.46 -13.71
C THR A 10 -0.74 -7.78 -12.62
N SER A 11 -0.56 -7.29 -11.40
CA SER A 11 -1.47 -7.56 -10.29
C SER A 11 -2.75 -6.74 -10.45
N VAL A 12 -3.85 -7.37 -10.86
CA VAL A 12 -5.17 -6.73 -11.00
C VAL A 12 -6.15 -7.25 -9.95
N VAL A 13 -7.13 -6.41 -9.64
CA VAL A 13 -8.22 -6.68 -8.70
C VAL A 13 -9.52 -6.09 -9.24
N ASP A 14 -10.65 -6.63 -8.80
CA ASP A 14 -11.98 -6.10 -9.10
C ASP A 14 -12.11 -4.66 -8.56
N GLY A 15 -12.59 -3.74 -9.39
CA GLY A 15 -12.76 -2.34 -9.01
C GLY A 15 -13.74 -2.14 -7.86
N LYS A 16 -14.83 -2.93 -7.77
CA LYS A 16 -15.77 -2.87 -6.65
C LYS A 16 -15.11 -3.26 -5.33
N LEU A 17 -14.24 -4.28 -5.34
CA LEU A 17 -13.47 -4.67 -4.16
C LEU A 17 -12.50 -3.55 -3.75
N ALA A 18 -11.89 -2.88 -4.72
CA ALA A 18 -11.03 -1.73 -4.46
C ALA A 18 -11.81 -0.51 -3.94
N GLY A 19 -13.05 -0.30 -4.40
CA GLY A 19 -13.97 0.71 -3.87
C GLY A 19 -14.36 0.44 -2.42
N ASP A 20 -14.72 -0.81 -2.08
CA ASP A 20 -14.98 -1.22 -0.70
C ASP A 20 -13.75 -0.96 0.19
N PHE A 21 -12.54 -1.28 -0.29
CA PHE A 21 -11.29 -0.95 0.41
C PHE A 21 -11.14 0.55 0.70
N CYS A 22 -11.42 1.43 -0.29
CA CYS A 22 -11.38 2.87 -0.07
C CYS A 22 -12.37 3.32 1.02
N MET A 23 -13.59 2.79 1.03
CA MET A 23 -14.60 3.13 2.04
C MET A 23 -14.21 2.65 3.45
N HIS A 24 -13.68 1.42 3.56
CA HIS A 24 -13.19 0.90 4.84
C HIS A 24 -12.00 1.69 5.39
N LEU A 25 -11.07 2.07 4.51
CA LEU A 25 -9.94 2.92 4.87
C LEU A 25 -10.42 4.33 5.28
N ALA A 26 -11.38 4.91 4.56
CA ALA A 26 -11.95 6.22 4.89
C ALA A 26 -12.58 6.25 6.30
N GLY A 27 -13.27 5.19 6.69
CA GLY A 27 -13.81 5.04 8.05
C GLY A 27 -12.74 4.82 9.13
N PHE A 28 -11.54 4.38 8.74
CA PHE A 28 -10.40 4.27 9.65
C PHE A 28 -9.62 5.58 9.78
N VAL A 29 -9.45 6.31 8.66
CA VAL A 29 -8.77 7.61 8.59
C VAL A 29 -9.44 8.65 9.48
N ASN A 30 -10.76 8.64 9.55
CA ASN A 30 -11.52 9.47 10.47
C ASN A 30 -12.66 8.65 11.10
N SER A 31 -12.38 8.10 12.29
CA SER A 31 -13.32 7.25 13.02
C SER A 31 -14.44 8.01 13.72
N GLU A 32 -14.37 9.34 13.80
CA GLU A 32 -15.41 10.17 14.42
C GLU A 32 -16.68 10.26 13.57
N VAL A 33 -16.57 9.94 12.27
CA VAL A 33 -17.68 9.99 11.32
C VAL A 33 -18.02 8.58 10.86
N GLN A 34 -19.23 8.12 11.20
CA GLN A 34 -19.76 6.87 10.68
C GLN A 34 -20.15 7.06 9.20
N LEU A 35 -19.47 6.33 8.32
CA LEU A 35 -19.81 6.29 6.90
C LEU A 35 -20.98 5.31 6.69
N ASN A 36 -22.08 5.80 6.13
CA ASN A 36 -23.19 4.95 5.72
C ASN A 36 -22.92 4.42 4.30
N PHE A 37 -22.35 3.21 4.20
CA PHE A 37 -22.16 2.53 2.93
C PHE A 37 -22.46 1.04 3.06
N THR A 38 -22.92 0.44 1.97
CA THR A 38 -23.10 -1.01 1.86
C THR A 38 -21.94 -1.58 1.05
N PRO A 39 -21.11 -2.48 1.60
CA PRO A 39 -20.02 -3.08 0.84
C PRO A 39 -20.58 -3.96 -0.27
N ASN A 40 -19.89 -3.99 -1.41
CA ASN A 40 -20.18 -4.93 -2.49
C ASN A 40 -19.84 -6.38 -2.09
N PHE A 41 -18.88 -6.54 -1.18
CA PHE A 41 -18.40 -7.83 -0.69
C PHE A 41 -18.42 -7.85 0.85
N GLU A 42 -19.35 -8.60 1.46
CA GLU A 42 -19.56 -8.60 2.93
C GLU A 42 -18.31 -8.97 3.74
N ASN A 43 -17.51 -9.90 3.23
CA ASN A 43 -16.26 -10.32 3.86
C ASN A 43 -15.23 -9.17 3.99
N THR A 44 -15.41 -8.04 3.27
CA THR A 44 -14.51 -6.87 3.40
C THR A 44 -14.63 -6.23 4.77
N ILE A 45 -15.79 -6.35 5.43
CA ILE A 45 -15.99 -5.90 6.81
C ILE A 45 -15.02 -6.64 7.74
N TYR A 46 -15.00 -7.97 7.68
CA TYR A 46 -14.08 -8.79 8.46
C TYR A 46 -12.61 -8.44 8.17
N GLY A 47 -12.27 -8.25 6.90
CA GLY A 47 -10.93 -7.82 6.49
C GLY A 47 -10.53 -6.47 7.10
N ALA A 48 -11.45 -5.50 7.11
CA ALA A 48 -11.21 -4.18 7.69
C ALA A 48 -11.05 -4.23 9.21
N GLU A 49 -11.85 -5.04 9.91
CA GLU A 49 -11.69 -5.26 11.35
C GLU A 49 -10.34 -5.87 11.71
N LEU A 50 -9.89 -6.87 10.93
CA LEU A 50 -8.58 -7.47 11.12
C LEU A 50 -7.46 -6.46 10.83
N ALA A 51 -7.62 -5.60 9.83
CA ALA A 51 -6.67 -4.52 9.55
C ALA A 51 -6.53 -3.57 10.74
N ARG A 52 -7.65 -3.11 11.32
CA ARG A 52 -7.65 -2.21 12.48
C ARG A 52 -6.88 -2.78 13.66
N ARG A 53 -7.10 -4.07 13.98
CA ARG A 53 -6.38 -4.76 15.07
C ARG A 53 -4.88 -4.82 14.81
N HIS A 54 -4.48 -5.10 13.56
CA HIS A 54 -3.08 -5.17 13.17
C HIS A 54 -2.39 -3.81 13.25
N VAL A 55 -3.05 -2.76 12.76
CA VAL A 55 -2.53 -1.39 12.86
C VAL A 55 -2.38 -0.96 14.33
N GLY A 56 -3.35 -1.27 15.19
CA GLY A 56 -3.24 -1.02 16.63
C GLY A 56 -2.04 -1.75 17.25
N ALA A 57 -1.88 -3.04 16.98
CA ALA A 57 -0.74 -3.81 17.48
C ALA A 57 0.62 -3.30 16.97
N GLU A 58 0.69 -2.80 15.73
CA GLU A 58 1.91 -2.17 15.19
C GLU A 58 2.20 -0.83 15.89
N ALA A 59 1.17 0.00 16.14
CA ALA A 59 1.30 1.24 16.90
C ALA A 59 1.80 1.00 18.33
N ASP A 60 1.32 -0.05 18.99
CA ASP A 60 1.75 -0.42 20.35
C ASP A 60 3.20 -0.97 20.37
N ALA A 61 3.60 -1.70 19.33
CA ALA A 61 4.91 -2.36 19.27
C ALA A 61 6.05 -1.45 18.77
N PHE A 62 5.74 -0.44 17.96
CA PHE A 62 6.74 0.36 17.27
C PHE A 62 6.53 1.87 17.48
N SER A 63 7.47 2.50 18.18
CA SER A 63 7.42 3.94 18.50
C SER A 63 7.47 4.87 17.28
N TRP A 64 7.95 4.37 16.13
CA TRP A 64 7.94 5.10 14.86
C TRP A 64 6.60 5.03 14.13
N TYR A 65 5.73 4.10 14.51
CA TYR A 65 4.43 3.92 13.89
C TYR A 65 3.47 4.97 14.45
N LYS A 66 3.39 6.10 13.76
CA LYS A 66 2.55 7.22 14.18
C LYS A 66 1.23 7.19 13.43
N TRP A 67 0.16 7.17 14.20
CA TRP A 67 -1.21 7.41 13.75
C TRP A 67 -1.84 8.29 14.84
N PRO A 68 -2.55 9.39 14.51
CA PRO A 68 -3.42 9.59 13.34
C PRO A 68 -2.86 10.50 12.22
N ILE A 69 -3.54 10.47 11.06
CA ILE A 69 -3.32 11.39 9.92
C ILE A 69 -3.66 12.82 10.34
N THR A 70 -2.79 13.78 10.01
CA THR A 70 -2.86 15.18 10.47
C THR A 70 -4.08 15.94 9.93
N ASP A 71 -4.69 15.47 8.84
CA ASP A 71 -5.94 16.01 8.26
C ASP A 71 -6.91 14.87 7.89
N GLY A 72 -7.40 14.16 8.92
CA GLY A 72 -8.27 13.00 8.74
C GLY A 72 -9.57 13.31 8.00
N ALA A 73 -10.17 14.49 8.20
CA ALA A 73 -11.43 14.87 7.56
C ALA A 73 -11.29 15.05 6.05
N SER A 74 -10.28 15.81 5.59
CA SER A 74 -10.01 15.98 4.16
C SER A 74 -9.63 14.67 3.48
N CYS A 75 -8.79 13.87 4.14
CA CYS A 75 -8.38 12.57 3.61
C CYS A 75 -9.56 11.59 3.50
N GLN A 76 -10.45 11.56 4.51
CA GLN A 76 -11.68 10.78 4.45
C GLN A 76 -12.56 11.23 3.28
N ALA A 77 -12.79 12.54 3.11
CA ALA A 77 -13.61 13.06 2.02
C ALA A 77 -13.06 12.66 0.64
N ARG A 78 -11.75 12.78 0.44
CA ARG A 78 -11.08 12.36 -0.81
C ARG A 78 -11.20 10.85 -1.06
N LEU A 79 -11.10 10.02 -0.03
CA LEU A 79 -11.27 8.57 -0.16
C LEU A 79 -12.73 8.18 -0.48
N VAL A 80 -13.71 8.87 0.13
CA VAL A 80 -15.14 8.68 -0.17
C VAL A 80 -15.45 9.07 -1.60
N GLU A 81 -14.86 10.16 -2.12
CA GLU A 81 -14.99 10.56 -3.53
C GLU A 81 -14.30 9.58 -4.48
N LEU A 82 -13.13 9.05 -4.10
CA LEU A 82 -12.36 8.11 -4.89
C LEU A 82 -13.05 6.75 -5.04
N ALA A 83 -13.70 6.27 -3.98
CA ALA A 83 -14.31 4.94 -3.93
C ALA A 83 -15.24 4.63 -5.11
N PRO A 84 -16.28 5.43 -5.45
CA PRO A 84 -17.16 5.14 -6.59
C PRO A 84 -16.44 5.24 -7.94
N ARG A 85 -15.40 6.07 -8.06
CA ARG A 85 -14.59 6.20 -9.29
C ARG A 85 -13.73 4.98 -9.54
N ILE A 86 -13.24 4.34 -8.48
CA ILE A 86 -12.52 3.06 -8.58
C ILE A 86 -13.51 1.91 -8.78
N ALA A 87 -14.65 1.90 -8.07
CA ALA A 87 -15.67 0.87 -8.14
C ALA A 87 -16.30 0.72 -9.53
N SER A 88 -16.36 1.80 -10.30
CA SER A 88 -16.86 1.78 -11.68
C SER A 88 -15.87 1.19 -12.68
N ARG A 89 -14.61 0.94 -12.28
CA ARG A 89 -13.64 0.23 -13.10
C ARG A 89 -13.91 -1.27 -13.01
N GLY A 90 -13.84 -1.99 -14.12
CA GLY A 90 -13.95 -3.46 -14.10
C GLY A 90 -12.78 -4.08 -13.34
N GLU A 91 -11.59 -4.03 -13.95
CA GLU A 91 -10.33 -4.38 -13.29
C GLU A 91 -9.44 -3.15 -13.13
N ILE A 92 -8.71 -3.10 -12.01
CA ILE A 92 -7.73 -2.07 -11.72
C ILE A 92 -6.42 -2.70 -11.26
N LYS A 93 -5.29 -2.12 -11.70
CA LYS A 93 -3.98 -2.55 -11.23
C LYS A 93 -3.78 -2.15 -9.78
N LEU A 94 -3.22 -3.05 -8.99
CA LEU A 94 -2.97 -2.82 -7.57
C LEU A 94 -2.08 -1.58 -7.32
N VAL A 95 -1.09 -1.36 -8.19
CA VAL A 95 -0.22 -0.18 -8.09
C VAL A 95 -0.95 1.14 -8.36
N GLU A 96 -1.98 1.13 -9.21
CA GLU A 96 -2.82 2.31 -9.44
C GLU A 96 -3.68 2.60 -8.21
N ILE A 97 -4.17 1.58 -7.50
CA ILE A 97 -4.87 1.76 -6.23
C ILE A 97 -3.96 2.41 -5.19
N VAL A 98 -2.75 1.88 -5.03
CA VAL A 98 -1.75 2.46 -4.10
C VAL A 98 -1.49 3.92 -4.41
N GLN A 99 -1.29 4.24 -5.69
CA GLN A 99 -1.05 5.62 -6.13
C GLN A 99 -2.26 6.52 -5.82
N CYS A 100 -3.47 6.16 -6.27
CA CYS A 100 -4.67 6.96 -6.05
C CYS A 100 -4.99 7.15 -4.56
N VAL A 101 -4.83 6.10 -3.75
CA VAL A 101 -5.09 6.18 -2.31
C VAL A 101 -4.02 7.00 -1.59
N SER A 102 -2.74 6.87 -1.95
CA SER A 102 -1.68 7.71 -1.36
C SER A 102 -1.96 9.20 -1.61
N LEU A 103 -2.37 9.55 -2.84
CA LEU A 103 -2.76 10.93 -3.17
C LEU A 103 -4.00 11.38 -2.36
N ALA A 104 -5.00 10.50 -2.19
CA ALA A 104 -6.18 10.80 -1.37
C ALA A 104 -5.85 10.98 0.13
N LEU A 105 -4.83 10.28 0.62
CA LEU A 105 -4.28 10.46 1.97
C LEU A 105 -3.44 11.75 2.10
N GLY A 106 -3.27 12.52 1.04
CA GLY A 106 -2.56 13.81 1.09
C GLY A 106 -1.05 13.69 0.92
N PHE A 107 -0.57 12.58 0.35
CA PHE A 107 0.78 12.51 -0.21
C PHE A 107 0.80 13.12 -1.61
N GLU A 108 2.00 13.50 -2.04
CA GLU A 108 2.33 13.97 -3.38
C GLU A 108 3.27 12.97 -4.03
N GLU A 109 2.99 12.63 -5.28
CA GLU A 109 3.92 11.85 -6.08
C GLU A 109 5.04 12.74 -6.59
N THR A 110 6.27 12.45 -6.15
CA THR A 110 7.46 13.16 -6.64
C THR A 110 8.08 12.48 -7.84
N MET A 111 7.96 11.15 -7.91
CA MET A 111 8.53 10.36 -8.99
C MET A 111 7.81 9.02 -9.12
N SER A 112 7.65 8.57 -10.36
CA SER A 112 7.11 7.26 -10.70
C SER A 112 7.82 6.72 -11.93
N THR A 113 8.38 5.52 -11.83
CA THR A 113 9.11 4.89 -12.94
C THR A 113 8.82 3.40 -13.02
N GLU A 114 8.80 2.86 -14.23
CA GLU A 114 8.77 1.41 -14.45
C GLU A 114 10.19 0.88 -14.58
N HIS A 115 10.49 -0.19 -13.85
CA HIS A 115 11.80 -0.80 -13.83
C HIS A 115 11.68 -2.33 -13.91
N VAL A 116 12.61 -2.98 -14.61
CA VAL A 116 12.73 -4.44 -14.58
C VAL A 116 13.76 -4.77 -13.51
N LEU A 117 13.32 -5.42 -12.42
CA LEU A 117 14.21 -5.69 -11.28
C LEU A 117 15.32 -6.68 -11.67
N SER A 118 16.56 -6.25 -11.55
CA SER A 118 17.71 -7.14 -11.57
C SER A 118 17.90 -7.87 -10.23
N VAL A 119 18.80 -8.85 -10.19
CA VAL A 119 19.21 -9.48 -8.93
C VAL A 119 19.85 -8.45 -8.00
N GLU A 120 20.65 -7.53 -8.54
CA GLU A 120 21.30 -6.48 -7.75
C GLU A 120 20.26 -5.56 -7.08
N ASP A 121 19.23 -5.14 -7.84
CA ASP A 121 18.14 -4.32 -7.31
C ASP A 121 17.40 -5.04 -6.19
N TYR A 122 17.05 -6.31 -6.41
CA TYR A 122 16.39 -7.13 -5.41
C TYR A 122 17.21 -7.21 -4.11
N MET A 123 18.52 -7.46 -4.23
CA MET A 123 19.41 -7.53 -3.06
C MET A 123 19.49 -6.17 -2.35
N ALA A 124 19.48 -5.06 -3.08
CA ALA A 124 19.42 -3.72 -2.48
C ALA A 124 18.11 -3.47 -1.72
N PHE A 125 16.96 -3.84 -2.28
CA PHE A 125 15.64 -3.71 -1.64
C PHE A 125 15.48 -4.57 -0.39
N TYR A 126 15.99 -5.81 -0.42
CA TYR A 126 15.71 -6.81 0.62
C TYR A 126 16.90 -7.12 1.53
N ARG A 127 18.01 -6.39 1.43
CA ARG A 127 19.21 -6.58 2.28
C ARG A 127 18.90 -6.63 3.77
N TYR A 128 17.92 -5.86 4.22
CA TYR A 128 17.52 -5.75 5.63
C TYR A 128 16.18 -6.45 5.92
N THR A 129 15.78 -7.41 5.10
CA THR A 129 14.56 -8.16 5.39
C THR A 129 14.71 -8.94 6.70
N ASN A 130 13.69 -8.84 7.56
CA ASN A 130 13.60 -9.65 8.77
C ASN A 130 13.09 -11.08 8.49
N ARG A 131 12.97 -11.47 7.21
CA ARG A 131 12.46 -12.76 6.74
C ARG A 131 13.41 -13.42 5.73
N PRO A 132 14.62 -13.82 6.17
CA PRO A 132 15.60 -14.43 5.29
C PRO A 132 15.10 -15.77 4.72
N ASP A 133 14.19 -16.45 5.41
CA ASP A 133 13.53 -17.68 4.97
C ASP A 133 12.71 -17.50 3.68
N LEU A 134 12.24 -16.28 3.39
CA LEU A 134 11.44 -15.98 2.21
C LEU A 134 12.27 -15.50 1.01
N HIS A 135 13.56 -15.23 1.19
CA HIS A 135 14.41 -14.64 0.15
C HIS A 135 14.36 -15.40 -1.19
N PRO A 136 14.60 -16.72 -1.25
CA PRO A 136 14.64 -17.43 -2.52
C PRO A 136 13.33 -17.28 -3.31
N ARG A 137 12.19 -17.44 -2.62
CA ARG A 137 10.86 -17.33 -3.23
C ARG A 137 10.55 -15.91 -3.70
N MET A 138 10.95 -14.91 -2.91
CA MET A 138 10.74 -13.51 -3.25
C MET A 138 11.64 -13.07 -4.41
N GLN A 139 12.87 -13.57 -4.46
CA GLN A 139 13.80 -13.31 -5.54
C GLN A 139 13.26 -13.89 -6.86
N ASP A 140 12.85 -15.16 -6.89
CA ASP A 140 12.26 -15.81 -8.07
C ASP A 140 10.99 -15.08 -8.55
N TYR A 141 10.24 -14.52 -7.60
CA TYR A 141 9.01 -13.80 -7.90
C TYR A 141 9.26 -12.41 -8.50
N LEU A 142 10.27 -11.68 -8.02
CA LEU A 142 10.48 -10.27 -8.35
C LEU A 142 11.54 -10.03 -9.43
N VAL A 143 12.61 -10.82 -9.44
CA VAL A 143 13.71 -10.65 -10.41
C VAL A 143 13.21 -10.94 -11.83
N GLY A 144 13.60 -10.08 -12.77
CA GLY A 144 13.16 -10.09 -14.16
C GLY A 144 11.71 -9.63 -14.34
N LYS A 145 10.99 -9.26 -13.27
CA LYS A 145 9.65 -8.69 -13.39
C LYS A 145 9.70 -7.19 -13.52
N ARG A 146 8.76 -6.67 -14.29
CA ARG A 146 8.46 -5.24 -14.33
C ARG A 146 7.71 -4.84 -13.06
N VAL A 147 8.29 -3.91 -12.33
CA VAL A 147 7.69 -3.24 -11.18
C VAL A 147 7.56 -1.76 -11.47
N ARG A 148 6.67 -1.10 -10.74
CA ARG A 148 6.61 0.36 -10.73
C ARG A 148 7.08 0.85 -9.37
N LEU A 149 8.10 1.70 -9.40
CA LEU A 149 8.68 2.34 -8.24
C LEU A 149 8.04 3.72 -8.11
N ILE A 150 7.43 4.00 -6.96
CA ILE A 150 6.77 5.28 -6.69
C ILE A 150 7.42 5.90 -5.46
N MET A 151 7.72 7.19 -5.54
CA MET A 151 8.23 7.98 -4.43
C MET A 151 7.19 9.01 -4.02
N MET A 152 6.70 8.88 -2.80
CA MET A 152 5.72 9.78 -2.21
C MET A 152 6.38 10.71 -1.20
N CYS A 153 5.94 11.96 -1.15
CA CYS A 153 6.27 12.90 -0.08
C CYS A 153 4.99 13.55 0.44
N GLY A 154 5.07 14.33 1.51
CA GLY A 154 3.90 15.05 2.01
C GLY A 154 4.05 15.44 3.48
N GLN A 155 3.03 16.13 3.98
CA GLN A 155 2.94 16.52 5.39
C GLN A 155 2.46 15.37 6.29
N GLN A 156 2.06 14.25 5.71
CA GLN A 156 1.60 13.08 6.46
C GLN A 156 2.77 12.27 7.01
N GLU A 157 2.55 11.65 8.17
CA GLU A 157 3.49 10.68 8.73
C GLU A 157 3.62 9.46 7.79
N ASN A 158 4.85 9.04 7.49
CA ASN A 158 5.13 7.93 6.55
C ASN A 158 4.46 6.59 6.96
N SER A 159 4.18 6.39 8.25
CA SER A 159 3.44 5.24 8.77
C SER A 159 2.00 5.16 8.25
N ALA A 160 1.41 6.24 7.73
CA ALA A 160 0.09 6.18 7.08
C ALA A 160 0.08 5.26 5.84
N LEU A 161 1.18 5.19 5.09
CA LEU A 161 1.31 4.26 3.97
C LEU A 161 1.44 2.80 4.45
N GLN A 162 2.02 2.56 5.63
CA GLN A 162 2.02 1.22 6.26
C GLN A 162 0.60 0.82 6.69
N ALA A 163 -0.17 1.73 7.30
CA ALA A 163 -1.56 1.49 7.64
C ALA A 163 -2.39 1.12 6.40
N MET A 164 -2.26 1.91 5.33
CA MET A 164 -2.89 1.64 4.03
C MET A 164 -2.52 0.26 3.50
N LYS A 165 -1.23 -0.11 3.50
CA LYS A 165 -0.75 -1.44 3.07
C LYS A 165 -1.37 -2.56 3.90
N THR A 166 -1.48 -2.38 5.21
CA THR A 166 -2.14 -3.35 6.10
C THR A 166 -3.62 -3.51 5.76
N PHE A 167 -4.34 -2.41 5.54
CA PHE A 167 -5.75 -2.45 5.08
C PHE A 167 -5.89 -3.16 3.73
N LEU A 168 -5.08 -2.78 2.75
CA LEU A 168 -5.09 -3.40 1.43
C LEU A 168 -4.85 -4.92 1.52
N ARG A 169 -3.88 -5.35 2.34
CA ARG A 169 -3.60 -6.77 2.55
C ARG A 169 -4.78 -7.51 3.16
N ARG A 170 -5.49 -6.92 4.12
CA ARG A 170 -6.57 -7.61 4.85
C ARG A 170 -7.92 -7.54 4.13
N VAL A 171 -8.23 -6.42 3.48
CA VAL A 171 -9.48 -6.23 2.76
C VAL A 171 -9.44 -6.87 1.38
N MET A 172 -8.33 -6.78 0.66
CA MET A 172 -8.29 -7.19 -0.75
C MET A 172 -7.59 -8.54 -0.96
N LEU A 173 -6.45 -8.78 -0.29
CA LEU A 173 -5.67 -10.00 -0.58
C LEU A 173 -6.26 -11.27 0.04
N HIS A 174 -6.90 -11.17 1.21
CA HIS A 174 -7.64 -12.31 1.78
C HIS A 174 -8.85 -12.71 0.93
N HIS A 175 -9.40 -11.81 0.12
CA HIS A 175 -10.59 -12.07 -0.71
C HIS A 175 -10.28 -12.71 -2.04
N THR A 176 -9.12 -12.41 -2.61
CA THR A 176 -8.73 -12.96 -3.92
C THR A 176 -8.27 -14.42 -3.86
N GLY A 177 -8.22 -15.03 -2.67
CA GLY A 177 -7.79 -16.43 -2.48
C GLY A 177 -6.32 -16.71 -2.86
N LYS A 178 -5.57 -15.70 -3.34
CA LYS A 178 -4.16 -15.81 -3.70
C LYS A 178 -3.33 -15.78 -2.43
N SER A 179 -3.14 -16.95 -1.83
CA SER A 179 -2.32 -17.14 -0.65
C SER A 179 -0.88 -16.68 -0.93
N ASN A 180 -0.49 -15.55 -0.34
CA ASN A 180 0.89 -15.17 -0.04
C ASN A 180 1.88 -14.92 -1.20
N GLY A 181 1.52 -15.07 -2.47
CA GLY A 181 2.47 -14.91 -3.59
C GLY A 181 2.19 -13.75 -4.54
N GLY A 182 0.92 -13.42 -4.79
CA GLY A 182 0.53 -12.73 -6.02
C GLY A 182 0.66 -11.20 -6.04
N ASN A 183 0.63 -10.52 -4.90
CA ASN A 183 0.31 -9.09 -4.89
C ASN A 183 1.05 -8.40 -3.73
N TRP A 184 2.37 -8.51 -3.72
CA TRP A 184 3.17 -7.76 -2.76
C TRP A 184 3.08 -6.29 -3.14
N ILE A 185 2.86 -5.42 -2.15
CA ILE A 185 3.22 -4.01 -2.19
C ILE A 185 4.25 -3.85 -1.08
N HIS A 186 5.45 -3.45 -1.45
CA HIS A 186 6.42 -2.99 -0.47
C HIS A 186 6.24 -1.49 -0.25
N VAL A 187 5.75 -1.11 0.93
CA VAL A 187 5.91 0.24 1.48
C VAL A 187 7.13 0.20 2.41
N THR A 188 8.00 1.19 2.33
CA THR A 188 9.19 1.22 3.15
C THR A 188 8.86 1.56 4.61
N ASN A 189 9.52 0.88 5.57
CA ASN A 189 9.41 1.26 6.97
C ASN A 189 10.15 2.60 7.24
N PRO A 190 9.53 3.54 7.97
CA PRO A 190 10.13 4.83 8.30
C PRO A 190 11.45 4.75 9.07
N ASP A 191 11.66 3.70 9.86
CA ASP A 191 12.80 3.50 10.76
C ASP A 191 14.04 2.89 10.10
N VAL A 192 13.90 2.26 8.94
CA VAL A 192 15.03 1.72 8.19
C VAL A 192 15.88 2.90 7.66
N PRO A 193 17.19 2.77 7.43
CA PRO A 193 17.95 3.81 6.71
C PRO A 193 17.42 4.04 5.29
N ASN A 194 17.69 5.21 4.71
CA ASN A 194 17.50 5.41 3.27
C ASN A 194 18.33 4.36 2.51
N TYR A 195 17.84 3.93 1.35
CA TYR A 195 18.55 3.00 0.47
C TYR A 195 19.31 3.81 -0.59
N PRO A 196 20.53 4.30 -0.32
CA PRO A 196 21.28 5.10 -1.28
C PRO A 196 21.54 4.37 -2.61
N GLU A 197 21.56 3.03 -2.59
CA GLU A 197 21.65 2.20 -3.79
C GLU A 197 20.40 2.29 -4.66
N LEU A 198 19.21 2.40 -4.05
CA LEU A 198 17.95 2.57 -4.78
C LEU A 198 17.76 3.99 -5.30
N LEU A 199 18.37 4.99 -4.66
CA LEU A 199 18.43 6.35 -5.20
C LEU A 199 19.12 6.38 -6.58
N ARG A 200 20.02 5.43 -6.87
CA ARG A 200 20.64 5.31 -8.20
C ARG A 200 19.67 4.86 -9.29
N LEU A 201 18.67 4.04 -8.96
CA LEU A 201 17.59 3.69 -9.89
C LEU A 201 16.75 4.90 -10.28
N TYR A 202 16.68 5.89 -9.40
CA TYR A 202 16.01 7.16 -9.67
C TYR A 202 16.92 8.19 -10.34
N ALA A 203 18.24 8.12 -10.12
CA ALA A 203 19.23 9.04 -10.69
C ALA A 203 19.78 8.60 -12.07
N GLY A 204 19.30 7.49 -12.62
CA GLY A 204 19.54 7.05 -14.01
C GLY A 204 18.65 7.76 -15.05
N LEU A 205 18.07 8.90 -14.67
CA LEU A 205 17.41 9.90 -15.50
C LEU A 205 18.31 11.12 -15.65
#